data_AF-A0A952K170-F1
#
_entry.id   AF-A0A952K170-F1
#
_cell.length_a   1.000
_cell.length_b   1.000
_cell.length_c   1.000
_cell.angle_alpha   90.00
_cell.angle_beta   90.00
_cell.angle_gamma   90.00
#
_symmetry.space_group_name_H-M   'P 1'
#
loop_
_entity.id
_entity.type
_entity.pdbx_description
1 polymer ?
#
loop_
_entity_poly.entity_id
_entity_poly.type
_entity_poly.pdbx_seq_one_letter_code
_entity_poly.pdbx_strand_id
1 'polypeptide(L)'
;MSSQIRPLEDLGSLDIAYWLPPGGRDNGVWADMWVLIADLESDDASEVLDLLANADVGGYVAIPGGTRARARRPVWHRLWVDAMQYGLAEDVLIRFMRARRGADA
;
A
#
# COMPACT_ATOMS: atom_id res chain seq x y z
N MET A 1 3.88 16.78 35.28
CA MET A 1 3.64 16.35 33.90
C MET A 1 3.84 14.85 33.85
N SER A 2 2.76 14.07 33.84
CA SER A 2 2.83 12.61 33.78
C SER A 2 2.78 12.21 32.30
N SER A 3 3.88 11.69 31.78
CA SER A 3 3.90 11.02 30.47
C SER A 3 3.01 9.80 30.58
N GLN A 4 1.83 9.84 29.96
CA GLN A 4 0.98 8.66 29.83
C GLN A 4 1.67 7.69 28.87
N ILE A 5 2.45 6.77 29.42
CA ILE A 5 2.93 5.59 28.68
C ILE A 5 1.68 4.77 28.41
N ARG A 6 1.17 4.84 27.17
CA ARG A 6 0.09 3.95 26.73
C ARG A 6 0.61 2.53 26.81
N PRO A 7 -0.17 1.57 27.35
CA PRO A 7 0.18 0.16 27.25
C PRO A 7 0.40 -0.16 25.77
N LEU A 8 1.52 -0.78 25.43
CA LEU A 8 1.71 -1.36 24.11
C LEU A 8 0.75 -2.55 24.05
N GLU A 9 -0.49 -2.30 23.62
CA GLU A 9 -1.45 -3.35 23.27
C GLU A 9 -0.74 -4.33 22.33
N ASP A 10 -1.05 -5.61 22.46
CA ASP A 10 -0.43 -6.70 21.71
C ASP A 10 -0.47 -6.41 20.20
N LEU A 11 0.64 -5.85 19.69
CA LEU A 11 0.76 -5.38 18.31
C LEU A 11 0.65 -6.55 17.31
N GLY A 12 0.82 -7.79 17.77
CA GLY A 12 0.62 -9.00 16.97
C GLY A 12 -0.84 -9.32 16.70
N SER A 13 -1.78 -8.66 17.40
CA SER A 13 -3.23 -8.78 17.16
C SER A 13 -3.78 -7.77 16.15
N LEU A 14 -2.97 -6.78 15.76
CA LEU A 14 -3.30 -5.84 14.69
C LEU A 14 -2.76 -6.44 13.39
N ASP A 15 -3.63 -7.03 12.57
CA ASP A 15 -3.30 -7.59 11.23
C ASP A 15 -2.59 -6.59 10.30
N ILE A 16 -2.50 -5.31 10.69
CA ILE A 16 -1.90 -4.21 9.93
C ILE A 16 -1.02 -3.40 10.89
N ALA A 17 0.22 -3.11 10.47
CA ALA A 17 1.16 -2.33 11.26
C ALA A 17 0.57 -0.96 11.63
N TYR A 18 0.66 -0.57 12.92
CA TYR A 18 -0.03 0.61 13.47
C TYR A 18 0.29 1.95 12.78
N TRP A 19 1.41 2.01 12.03
CA TRP A 19 1.85 3.20 11.29
C TRP A 19 1.31 3.27 9.85
N LEU A 20 0.66 2.22 9.35
CA LEU A 20 -0.04 2.28 8.07
C LEU A 20 -1.27 3.17 8.18
N PRO A 21 -1.57 3.98 7.15
CA PRO A 21 -2.76 4.83 7.20
C PRO A 21 -4.03 3.98 7.31
N PRO A 22 -4.97 4.32 8.21
CA PRO A 22 -6.17 3.52 8.41
C PRO A 22 -7.14 3.62 7.22
N GLY A 23 -7.96 2.59 7.04
CA GLY A 23 -9.00 2.55 5.99
C GLY A 23 -8.45 2.35 4.58
N GLY A 24 -7.24 1.83 4.46
CA GLY A 24 -6.72 1.26 3.22
C GLY A 24 -7.21 -0.17 3.00
N ARG A 25 -6.66 -0.80 1.98
CA ARG A 25 -6.98 -2.15 1.53
C ARG A 25 -5.67 -2.93 1.33
N ASP A 26 -5.55 -4.08 1.96
CA ASP A 26 -4.53 -5.07 1.66
C ASP A 26 -4.95 -6.00 0.52
N ASN A 27 -4.01 -6.75 -0.03
CA ASN A 27 -4.25 -7.75 -1.07
C ASN A 27 -4.39 -9.19 -0.53
N GLY A 28 -4.54 -9.37 0.79
CA GLY A 28 -4.67 -10.68 1.43
C GLY A 28 -3.39 -11.49 1.57
N VAL A 29 -2.23 -10.95 1.14
CA VAL A 29 -0.92 -11.59 1.32
C VAL A 29 -0.23 -11.00 2.54
N TRP A 30 0.28 -11.89 3.40
CA TRP A 30 0.98 -11.51 4.63
C TRP A 30 2.26 -10.71 4.33
N ALA A 31 2.56 -9.72 5.18
CA ALA A 31 3.82 -8.98 5.14
C ALA A 31 4.32 -8.72 6.56
N ASP A 32 5.61 -8.99 6.79
CA ASP A 32 6.23 -8.77 8.10
C ASP A 32 6.60 -7.29 8.32
N MET A 33 6.97 -6.58 7.25
CA MET A 33 7.42 -5.19 7.33
C MET A 33 6.96 -4.39 6.12
N TRP A 34 6.34 -3.24 6.35
CA TRP A 34 5.75 -2.43 5.29
C TRP A 34 6.64 -1.25 4.89
N VAL A 35 6.92 -1.10 3.60
CA VAL A 35 7.66 0.04 3.02
C VAL A 35 6.85 0.71 1.90
N LEU A 36 6.83 2.04 1.88
CA LEU A 36 6.19 2.82 0.81
C LEU A 36 7.03 2.71 -0.46
N ILE A 37 6.40 2.33 -1.58
CA ILE A 37 7.09 2.14 -2.87
C ILE A 37 6.62 3.10 -3.96
N ALA A 38 5.34 3.49 -3.98
CA ALA A 38 4.80 4.34 -5.05
C ALA A 38 3.52 5.09 -4.65
N ASP A 39 3.21 6.15 -5.40
CA ASP A 39 1.87 6.71 -5.51
C ASP A 39 1.22 6.17 -6.79
N LEU A 40 -0.03 5.71 -6.70
CA LEU A 40 -0.82 5.13 -7.77
C LEU A 40 -2.07 5.97 -8.03
N GLU A 41 -2.50 6.02 -9.30
CA GLU A 41 -3.84 6.52 -9.63
C GLU A 41 -4.93 5.61 -9.08
N SER A 42 -6.12 6.17 -8.85
CA SER A 42 -7.21 5.42 -8.23
C SER A 42 -7.62 4.19 -9.03
N ASP A 43 -7.50 4.26 -10.36
CA ASP A 43 -7.90 3.19 -11.27
C ASP A 43 -6.84 2.08 -11.32
N ASP A 44 -5.55 2.43 -11.15
CA ASP A 44 -4.41 1.49 -11.16
C ASP A 44 -4.33 0.65 -9.87
N ALA A 45 -4.84 1.17 -8.74
CA ALA A 45 -4.59 0.59 -7.42
C ALA A 45 -5.17 -0.82 -7.21
N SER A 46 -6.25 -1.19 -7.90
CA SER A 46 -6.79 -2.56 -7.82
C SER A 46 -5.96 -3.55 -8.63
N GLU A 47 -5.64 -3.19 -9.88
CA GLU A 47 -4.85 -4.04 -10.75
C GLU A 47 -3.46 -4.32 -10.15
N VAL A 48 -2.80 -3.28 -9.62
CA VAL A 48 -1.49 -3.44 -8.99
C VAL A 48 -1.55 -4.35 -7.76
N LEU A 49 -2.58 -4.24 -6.91
CA LEU A 49 -2.73 -5.15 -5.77
C LEU A 49 -2.95 -6.60 -6.20
N ASP A 50 -3.75 -6.83 -7.23
CA ASP A 50 -3.97 -8.16 -7.79
C ASP A 50 -2.68 -8.75 -8.38
N LEU A 51 -1.88 -7.94 -9.09
CA LEU A 51 -0.59 -8.35 -9.61
C LEU A 51 0.41 -8.71 -8.51
N LEU A 52 0.43 -7.94 -7.42
CA LEU A 52 1.25 -8.24 -6.25
C LEU A 52 0.79 -9.53 -5.57
N ALA A 53 -0.53 -9.73 -5.41
CA ALA A 53 -1.06 -10.95 -4.83
C ALA A 53 -0.72 -12.20 -5.66
N ASN A 54 -0.83 -12.09 -6.98
CA ASN A 54 -0.44 -13.17 -7.91
C ASN A 54 1.07 -13.47 -7.86
N ALA A 55 1.88 -12.53 -7.41
CA ALA A 55 3.32 -12.71 -7.20
C ALA A 55 3.67 -13.14 -5.77
N ASP A 56 2.67 -13.39 -4.91
CA ASP A 56 2.81 -13.69 -3.47
C ASP A 56 3.52 -12.58 -2.68
N VAL A 57 3.35 -11.32 -3.13
CA VAL A 57 3.91 -10.14 -2.48
C VAL A 57 2.83 -9.43 -1.68
N GLY A 58 3.07 -9.25 -0.37
CA GLY A 58 2.22 -8.46 0.51
C GLY A 58 2.11 -7.02 0.04
N GLY A 59 0.89 -6.54 -0.18
CA GLY A 59 0.60 -5.22 -0.73
C GLY A 59 -0.55 -4.52 0.01
N TYR A 60 -0.39 -3.23 0.27
CA TYR A 60 -1.38 -2.40 0.94
C TYR A 60 -1.50 -1.05 0.25
N VAL A 61 -2.72 -0.59 -0.02
CA VAL A 61 -2.98 0.74 -0.55
C VAL A 61 -3.85 1.55 0.38
N ALA A 62 -3.54 2.84 0.54
CA ALA A 62 -4.36 3.75 1.30
C ALA A 62 -4.28 5.17 0.72
N ILE A 63 -5.37 5.92 0.88
CA ILE A 63 -5.36 7.35 0.64
C ILE A 63 -4.80 8.03 1.88
N PRO A 64 -3.77 8.88 1.76
CA PRO A 64 -3.28 9.66 2.89
C PRO A 64 -4.41 10.46 3.54
N GLY A 65 -4.55 10.34 4.86
CA GLY A 65 -5.59 11.04 5.62
C GLY A 65 -5.55 12.56 5.37
N GLY A 66 -6.72 13.16 5.11
CA GLY A 66 -6.88 14.60 4.84
C GLY A 66 -7.21 14.95 3.38
N THR A 67 -6.94 14.07 2.41
CA THR A 67 -7.14 14.37 0.98
C THR A 67 -8.61 14.26 0.54
N ARG A 68 -9.40 13.35 1.15
CA ARG A 68 -10.82 13.13 0.79
C ARG A 68 -11.72 14.34 1.06
N ALA A 69 -11.36 15.24 1.98
CA ALA A 69 -12.25 16.33 2.38
C ALA A 69 -12.32 17.51 1.37
N ARG A 70 -11.45 17.56 0.35
CA ARG A 70 -11.36 18.76 -0.52
C ARG A 70 -10.91 18.55 -1.98
N ALA A 71 -10.58 17.33 -2.40
CA ALA A 71 -9.92 17.15 -3.69
C ALA A 71 -10.90 17.21 -4.89
N ARG A 72 -10.86 18.34 -5.61
CA ARG A 72 -11.30 18.50 -7.02
C ARG A 72 -10.29 17.91 -8.02
N ARG A 73 -9.34 17.09 -7.56
CA ARG A 73 -8.16 16.59 -8.30
C ARG A 73 -8.11 15.05 -8.22
N PRO A 74 -7.36 14.39 -9.14
CA PRO A 74 -7.18 12.94 -9.11
C PRO A 74 -6.71 12.50 -7.73
N VAL A 75 -7.37 11.48 -7.18
CA VAL A 75 -6.98 10.89 -5.90
C VAL A 75 -5.88 9.87 -6.18
N TRP A 76 -4.71 10.10 -5.57
CA TRP A 76 -3.61 9.14 -5.60
C TRP A 76 -3.61 8.31 -4.32
N HIS A 77 -3.54 6.99 -4.48
CA HIS A 77 -3.29 6.06 -3.39
C HIS A 77 -1.80 5.92 -3.20
N ARG A 78 -1.37 5.82 -1.95
CA ARG A 78 -0.02 5.33 -1.66
C ARG A 78 -0.04 3.81 -1.64
N LEU A 79 0.99 3.20 -2.18
CA LEU A 79 1.23 1.75 -2.17
C LEU A 79 2.39 1.44 -1.23
N TRP A 80 2.13 0.53 -0.30
CA TRP A 80 3.12 -0.11 0.56
C TRP A 80 3.24 -1.59 0.20
N VAL A 81 4.44 -2.13 0.36
CA VAL A 81 4.75 -3.54 0.09
C VAL A 81 5.60 -4.13 1.20
N ASP A 82 5.68 -5.45 1.24
CA ASP A 82 6.63 -6.15 2.10
C ASP A 82 8.08 -5.77 1.76
N ALA A 83 8.80 -5.22 2.74
CA ALA A 83 10.19 -4.82 2.60
C ALA A 83 11.11 -6.00 2.25
N MET A 84 10.78 -7.21 2.70
CA MET A 84 11.55 -8.42 2.36
C MET A 84 11.39 -8.81 0.89
N GLN A 85 10.32 -8.36 0.25
CA GLN A 85 9.96 -8.68 -1.13
C GLN A 85 10.02 -7.46 -2.05
N TYR A 86 10.67 -6.39 -1.59
CA TYR A 86 10.72 -5.11 -2.29
C TYR A 86 11.20 -5.22 -3.74
N GLY A 87 12.22 -6.05 -4.01
CA GLY A 87 12.71 -6.27 -5.38
C GLY A 87 11.67 -6.92 -6.30
N LEU A 88 10.88 -7.87 -5.79
CA LEU A 88 9.78 -8.49 -6.55
C LEU A 88 8.64 -7.49 -6.78
N ALA A 89 8.34 -6.66 -5.77
CA ALA A 89 7.37 -5.58 -5.92
C ALA A 89 7.78 -4.58 -7.00
N GLU A 90 9.07 -4.18 -7.04
CA GLU A 90 9.60 -3.32 -8.10
C GLU A 90 9.44 -3.94 -9.48
N ASP A 91 9.80 -5.22 -9.64
CA ASP A 91 9.65 -5.94 -10.91
C ASP A 91 8.19 -5.98 -11.39
N VAL A 92 7.24 -6.22 -10.48
CA VAL A 92 5.80 -6.17 -10.77
C VAL A 92 5.39 -4.78 -11.26
N LEU A 93 5.80 -3.72 -10.54
CA LEU A 93 5.47 -2.33 -10.92
C LEU A 93 6.08 -1.94 -12.26
N ILE A 94 7.33 -2.35 -12.54
CA ILE A 94 7.99 -2.09 -13.83
C ILE A 94 7.20 -2.76 -14.96
N ARG A 95 6.78 -4.02 -14.79
CA ARG A 95 5.99 -4.75 -15.79
C ARG A 95 4.63 -4.10 -16.01
N PHE A 96 3.94 -3.73 -14.93
CA PHE A 96 2.67 -3.01 -14.99
C PHE A 96 2.79 -1.70 -15.78
N MET A 97 3.77 -0.85 -15.44
CA MET A 97 3.97 0.43 -16.14
C MET A 97 4.33 0.25 -17.61
N ARG A 98 5.08 -0.81 -17.96
CA ARG A 98 5.38 -1.13 -19.36
C ARG A 98 4.13 -1.55 -20.13
N ALA A 99 3.29 -2.38 -19.53
CA ALA A 99 2.03 -2.81 -20.14
C ALA A 99 1.08 -1.62 -20.37
N ARG A 100 0.94 -0.74 -19.36
CA ARG A 100 0.09 0.45 -19.44
C ARG A 100 0.50 1.41 -20.57
N ARG A 101 1.81 1.68 -20.72
CA ARG A 101 2.32 2.49 -21.84
C ARG A 101 2.05 1.88 -23.22
N GLY A 102 1.95 0.56 -23.32
CA GLY A 102 1.60 -0.13 -24.56
C GLY A 102 0.10 -0.14 -24.86
N ALA A 103 -0.76 0.02 -23.85
CA ALA A 103 -2.20 0.11 -24.01
C ALA A 103 -2.68 1.53 -24.41
N ASP A 104 -1.91 2.56 -24.04
CA ASP A 104 -2.17 3.96 -24.37
C ASP A 104 -1.67 4.38 -25.79
N ALA A 105 -1.08 3.45 -26.55
CA ALA A 105 -0.46 3.69 -27.87
C ALA A 105 -1.31 3.11 -29.01
#